data_AF-A0AA95M0K4-F1
#
_entry.id   AF-A0AA95M0K4-F1
#
_cell.length_a   1.000
_cell.length_b   1.000
_cell.length_c   1.000
_cell.angle_alpha   90.00
_cell.angle_beta   90.00
_cell.angle_gamma   90.00
#
_symmetry.space_group_name_H-M   'P 1'
#
loop_
_entity.id
_entity.type
_entity.pdbx_description
1 polymer ?
#
loop_
_entity_poly.entity_id
_entity_poly.type
_entity_poly.pdbx_seq_one_letter_code
_entity_poly.pdbx_strand_id
1 'polypeptide(L)' 'MPEKCFYCSNDIEERQLHYVSFISSNKERDESLCNECYQEWLEGLKG' A
#
# COMPACT_ATOMS: atom_id res chain seq x y z
N MET A 1 15.93 5.85 -2.85
CA MET A 1 15.51 4.75 -3.74
C MET A 1 14.01 4.89 -3.89
N PRO A 2 13.42 4.82 -5.09
CA PRO A 2 11.97 4.82 -5.21
C PRO A 2 11.43 3.58 -4.51
N GLU A 3 10.47 3.78 -3.61
CA GLU A 3 9.74 2.68 -2.99
C GLU A 3 8.80 2.06 -4.01
N LYS A 4 8.55 0.76 -3.91
CA LYS A 4 7.68 0.06 -4.87
C LYS A 4 6.33 -0.24 -4.28
N CYS A 5 5.30 -0.13 -5.11
CA CYS A 5 3.96 -0.52 -4.70
C CYS A 5 3.90 -2.03 -4.51
N PHE A 6 3.43 -2.46 -3.34
CA PHE A 6 3.25 -3.87 -3.02
C PHE A 6 2.30 -4.58 -4.00
N TYR A 7 1.23 -3.90 -4.45
CA TYR A 7 0.25 -4.49 -5.36
C TYR A 7 0.67 -4.49 -6.83
N CYS A 8 1.10 -3.35 -7.37
CA CYS A 8 1.37 -3.21 -8.80
C CYS A 8 2.86 -3.21 -9.15
N SER A 9 3.77 -3.26 -8.17
CA SER A 9 5.23 -3.22 -8.34
C SER A 9 5.77 -1.97 -9.06
N ASN A 10 4.93 -0.96 -9.34
CA ASN A 10 5.36 0.31 -9.88
C ASN A 10 6.25 1.06 -8.88
N ASP A 11 7.21 1.80 -9.42
CA ASP A 11 7.98 2.77 -8.65
C ASP A 11 7.06 3.91 -8.20
N ILE A 12 7.10 4.22 -6.92
CA ILE A 12 6.31 5.26 -6.28
C ILE A 12 7.22 6.43 -5.97
N GLU A 13 6.83 7.62 -6.43
CA GLU A 13 7.45 8.85 -5.98
C GLU A 13 7.12 9.10 -4.51
N GLU A 14 8.06 9.62 -3.71
CA GLU A 14 7.86 9.89 -2.28
C GLU A 14 6.57 10.68 -1.97
N ARG A 15 6.14 11.53 -2.90
CA ARG A 15 4.92 12.35 -2.74
C ARG A 15 3.62 11.55 -2.86
N GLN A 16 3.65 10.36 -3.46
CA GLN A 16 2.50 9.48 -3.67
C GLN A 16 2.60 8.15 -2.91
N LEU A 17 3.58 8.06 -2.00
CA LEU A 17 3.85 6.90 -1.19
C LEU A 17 2.94 6.86 0.03
N HIS A 18 2.17 5.77 0.16
CA HIS A 18 1.33 5.51 1.32
C HIS A 18 1.78 4.23 2.02
N TYR A 19 2.05 4.31 3.32
CA TYR A 19 2.33 3.13 4.13
C TYR A 19 1.03 2.60 4.73
N VAL A 20 0.80 1.31 4.59
CA VAL A 20 -0.37 0.62 5.16
C VAL A 20 0.06 -0.62 5.92
N SER A 21 -0.65 -0.92 6.99
CA SER A 21 -0.43 -2.11 7.80
C SER A 21 -1.44 -3.19 7.40
N PHE A 22 -0.96 -4.27 6.78
CA PHE A 22 -1.75 -5.45 6.47
C PHE A 22 -1.69 -6.44 7.63
N ILE A 23 -2.85 -6.93 8.06
CA ILE A 23 -2.93 -8.06 9.00
C ILE A 23 -3.01 -9.33 8.15
N SER A 24 -1.88 -10.03 8.00
CA SER A 24 -1.83 -11.32 7.30
C SER A 24 -1.39 -12.42 8.26
N SER A 25 -2.19 -13.48 8.38
CA SER A 25 -1.86 -14.65 9.22
C SER A 25 -1.46 -14.29 10.65
N ASN A 26 -2.23 -13.41 11.30
CA ASN A 26 -1.99 -12.95 12.68
C ASN A 26 -0.68 -12.16 12.87
N LYS A 27 -0.10 -11.63 11.78
CA LYS A 27 1.04 -10.71 11.80
C LYS A 27 0.69 -9.44 11.08
N GLU A 28 1.00 -8.31 11.71
CA GLU A 28 1.01 -7.01 11.04
C GLU A 28 2.26 -6.90 10.17
N ARG A 29 2.07 -6.50 8.92
CA ARG A 29 3.15 -6.14 7.99
C ARG A 29 2.86 -4.77 7.40
N ASP A 30 3.84 -3.89 7.52
CA ASP A 30 3.80 -2.59 6.88
C ASP A 30 4.30 -2.73 5.44
N GLU A 31 3.48 -2.32 4.48
CA GLU A 31 3.79 -2.37 3.06
C GLU A 31 3.49 -1.00 2.43
N SER A 32 4.20 -0.69 1.35
CA SER A 32 4.05 0.56 0.59
C SER A 32 3.06 0.40 -0.55
N LEU A 33 2.15 1.36 -0.70
CA LEU A 33 1.18 1.46 -1.78
C LEU A 33 1.29 2.79 -2.52
N CYS A 34 1.05 2.76 -3.82
CA CYS A 34 0.81 3.98 -4.58
C CYS A 34 -0.57 4.55 -4.25
N ASN A 35 -0.79 5.81 -4.60
CA ASN A 35 -2.06 6.48 -4.36
C ASN A 35 -3.28 5.70 -4.92
N GLU A 36 -3.18 5.13 -6.12
CA GLU A 36 -4.28 4.34 -6.72
C GLU A 36 -4.61 3.09 -5.91
N CYS A 37 -3.62 2.21 -5.67
CA CYS A 37 -3.84 1.00 -4.90
C CYS A 37 -4.23 1.28 -3.44
N TYR A 38 -3.76 2.39 -2.88
CA TYR A 38 -4.18 2.84 -1.55
C TYR A 38 -5.66 3.23 -1.51
N GLN A 39 -6.18 3.93 -2.52
CA GLN A 39 -7.61 4.25 -2.60
C GLN A 39 -8.46 2.99 -2.71
N GLU A 40 -8.11 2.05 -3.61
CA GLU A 40 -8.83 0.77 -3.74
C GLU A 40 -8.80 -0.03 -2.44
N TRP A 41 -7.65 -0.06 -1.76
CA TRP A 41 -7.52 -0.70 -0.46
C TRP A 41 -8.43 -0.07 0.60
N LEU A 42 -8.52 1.26 0.66
CA LEU A 42 -9.45 1.97 1.55
C LEU A 42 -10.91 1.67 1.22
N GLU A 43 -11.27 1.52 -0.05
CA GLU A 43 -12.61 1.11 -0.45
C GLU A 43 -12.92 -0.32 0.00
N GLY A 44 -11.94 -1.22 -0.06
CA GLY A 44 -12.06 -2.59 0.47
C GLY A 44 -12.20 -2.65 1.99
N LEU A 45 -11.66 -1.67 2.74
CA LEU A 45 -11.83 -1.56 4.19
C LEU A 45 -13.19 -1.01 4.62
N LYS A 46 -13.87 -0.27 3.73
CA LYS A 46 -15.16 0.37 4.00
C LYS A 46 -16.36 -0.59 4.01
N GLY A 47 -16.12 -1.89 4.23
CA GLY A 47 -17.12 -2.97 4.24
C GLY A 47 -18.44 -2.61 4.90
#